data_AF-X1EP42-F1
#
_entry.id   AF-X1EP42-F1
#
_cell.length_a   1.000
_cell.length_b   1.000
_cell.length_c   1.000
_cell.angle_alpha   90.00
_cell.angle_beta   90.00
_cell.angle_gamma   90.00
#
_symmetry.space_group_name_H-M   'P 1'
#
loop_
_entity.id
_entity.type
_entity.pdbx_description
1 polymer ?
#
loop_
_entity_poly.entity_id
_entity_poly.type
_entity_poly.pdbx_seq_one_letter_code
_entity_poly.pdbx_strand_id
1 'polypeptide(L)' 'MELSREEVLHIALLARLGLTETEVNRLSEQLSNILENFE' A
#
# COMPACT_ATOMS: atom_id res chain seq x y z
N MET A 1 -4.31 9.39 -6.45
CA MET A 1 -2.87 9.40 -6.08
C MET A 1 -2.29 7.98 -6.16
N GLU A 2 -1.08 7.79 -6.69
CA GLU A 2 -0.39 6.47 -6.66
C GLU A 2 0.52 6.35 -5.42
N LEU A 3 0.37 5.27 -4.66
CA LEU A 3 1.25 4.91 -3.56
C LEU A 3 2.49 4.19 -4.08
N SER A 4 3.66 4.67 -3.66
CA SER A 4 4.95 4.05 -3.95
C SER A 4 5.18 2.79 -3.10
N ARG A 5 5.99 1.86 -3.60
CA ARG A 5 6.32 0.61 -2.89
C ARG A 5 6.94 0.87 -1.50
N GLU A 6 7.75 1.91 -1.37
CA GLU A 6 8.33 2.35 -0.09
C GLU A 6 7.26 2.83 0.89
N GLU A 7 6.22 3.55 0.42
CA GLU A 7 5.13 4.03 1.27
C GLU A 7 4.29 2.86 1.80
N VAL A 8 3.99 1.87 0.94
CA VAL A 8 3.27 0.66 1.34
C VAL A 8 4.05 -0.12 2.41
N LEU A 9 5.37 -0.23 2.25
CA LEU A 9 6.23 -0.87 3.25
C LEU A 9 6.28 -0.09 4.56
N HIS A 10 6.30 1.24 4.50
CA HIS A 10 6.29 2.10 5.68
C HIS A 10 4.96 1.96 6.45
N ILE A 11 3.82 1.93 5.75
CA ILE A 11 2.50 1.68 6.33
C ILE A 11 2.45 0.28 6.96
N ALA A 12 2.97 -0.73 6.26
CA ALA A 12 3.02 -2.10 6.78
C ALA A 12 3.85 -2.20 8.07
N LEU A 13 4.98 -1.48 8.15
CA LEU A 13 5.80 -1.40 9.36
C LEU A 13 5.02 -0.79 10.53
N LEU A 14 4.32 0.32 10.30
CA LEU A 14 3.51 1.01 11.31
C LEU A 14 2.35 0.14 11.80
N ALA A 15 1.72 -0.61 10.89
CA ALA A 15 0.62 -1.52 11.18
C ALA A 15 1.07 -2.91 11.69
N ARG A 16 2.38 -3.18 11.74
CA ARG A 16 2.98 -4.49 12.05
C ARG A 16 2.44 -5.63 11.17
N LEU A 17 2.24 -5.34 9.88
CA LEU A 17 1.82 -6.31 8.88
C LEU A 17 3.05 -6.99 8.25
N GLY A 18 3.13 -8.31 8.36
CA GLY A 18 4.12 -9.10 7.62
C GLY A 18 3.65 -9.32 6.19
N LEU A 19 4.09 -8.47 5.26
CA LEU A 19 3.73 -8.56 3.85
C LEU A 19 4.83 -9.25 3.04
N THR A 20 4.42 -10.11 2.12
CA THR A 20 5.27 -10.64 1.04
C THR A 20 5.32 -9.68 -0.14
N GLU A 21 6.32 -9.83 -1.02
CA GLU A 21 6.48 -8.94 -2.18
C GLU A 21 5.27 -8.88 -3.12
N THR A 22 4.55 -9.98 -3.27
CA THR A 22 3.30 -10.05 -4.04
C THR A 22 2.16 -9.31 -3.37
N GLU A 23 2.10 -9.33 -2.04
CA GLU A 23 1.09 -8.60 -1.27
C GLU A 23 1.35 -7.10 -1.29
N VAL A 24 2.63 -6.67 -1.24
CA VAL A 24 3.00 -5.26 -1.33
C VAL A 24 2.50 -4.65 -2.65
N ASN A 25 2.73 -5.31 -3.79
CA ASN A 25 2.26 -4.81 -5.08
C ASN A 25 0.73 -4.72 -5.14
N ARG A 26 0.04 -5.74 -4.60
CA ARG A 26 -1.42 -5.76 -4.53
C ARG A 26 -1.97 -4.65 -3.61
N LEU A 27 -1.35 -4.42 -2.46
CA LEU A 27 -1.74 -3.34 -1.55
C LEU A 27 -1.51 -1.96 -2.16
N SER A 28 -0.44 -1.79 -2.93
CA SER A 28 -0.17 -0.55 -3.68
C SER A 28 -1.33 -0.18 -4.60
N GLU A 29 -1.77 -1.11 -5.46
CA GLU A 29 -2.90 -0.89 -6.36
C GLU A 29 -4.21 -0.65 -5.61
N GLN A 30 -4.50 -1.49 -4.61
CA GLN A 30 -5.74 -1.41 -3.86
C GLN A 30 -5.84 -0.09 -3.09
N LEU A 31 -4.78 0.32 -2.40
CA LEU A 31 -4.79 1.57 -1.65
C LEU A 31 -4.81 2.79 -2.58
N SER A 32 -4.11 2.74 -3.72
CA SER A 32 -4.14 3.84 -4.70
C SER A 32 -5.56 4.04 -5.24
N ASN A 33 -6.24 2.95 -5.61
CA ASN A 33 -7.63 2.99 -6.07
C ASN A 33 -8.58 3.49 -4.96
N ILE A 34 -8.41 3.03 -3.71
CA ILE A 34 -9.18 3.54 -2.58
C ILE A 34 -8.99 5.05 -2.42
N LEU A 35 -7.74 5.54 -2.41
CA LEU A 35 -7.41 6.95 -2.24
C LEU A 35 -7.98 7.83 -3.36
N GLU A 36 -8.01 7.35 -4.60
CA GLU A 36 -8.66 8.04 -5.73
C GLU A 36 -10.16 8.25 -5.51
N ASN A 37 -10.84 7.38 -4.76
CA ASN A 37 -12.27 7.54 -4.46
C ASN A 37 -12.54 8.55 -3.32
N PHE A 38 -11.50 9.01 -2.61
CA PHE A 38 -11.61 10.02 -1.54
C PHE A 38 -11.11 11.41 -1.97
N GLU A 39 -10.65 11.55 -3.21
CA GLU A 39 -10.34 12.83 -3.86
C GLU A 39 -11.59 13.49 -4.48
#